data_AF-A0A3P7JIP6-F1
#
_entry.id   AF-A0A3P7JIP6-F1
#
_cell.length_a   1.000
_cell.length_b   1.000
_cell.length_c   1.000
_cell.angle_alpha   90.00
_cell.angle_beta   90.00
_cell.angle_gamma   90.00
#
_symmetry.space_group_name_H-M   'P 1'
#
loop_
_entity.id
_entity.type
_entity.pdbx_description
1 polymer ?
#
loop_
_entity_poly.entity_id
_entity_poly.type
_entity_poly.pdbx_seq_one_letter_code
_entity_poly.pdbx_strand_id
1 'polypeptide(L)'
;MVGLAVGAAFAGLRPICEFMTFNFSMQAIDQIINSAAKTYYMSAGRVPCPIVFRGCNGAAAGVAAQHSQDFSAWFAHCPGLK
;
A
#
# COMPACT_ATOMS: atom_id res chain seq x y z
N MET A 1 5.16 -2.89 9.50
CA MET A 1 3.70 -3.08 9.69
C MET A 1 3.03 -3.63 8.43
N VAL A 2 3.30 -3.07 7.24
CA VAL A 2 2.69 -3.48 5.96
C VAL A 2 2.78 -4.98 5.68
N GLY A 3 3.97 -5.60 5.78
CA GLY A 3 4.12 -7.03 5.52
C GLY A 3 3.25 -7.93 6.43
N LEU A 4 3.06 -7.53 7.70
CA LEU A 4 2.16 -8.24 8.62
C LEU A 4 0.70 -8.08 8.20
N ALA A 5 0.29 -6.88 7.79
CA ALA A 5 -1.06 -6.65 7.27
C ALA A 5 -1.32 -7.43 5.97
N VAL A 6 -0.33 -7.51 5.07
CA VAL A 6 -0.42 -8.32 3.85
C VAL A 6 -0.54 -9.80 4.17
N GLY A 7 0.28 -10.31 5.12
CA GLY A 7 0.16 -11.69 5.60
C GLY A 7 -1.19 -11.99 6.24
N ALA A 8 -1.72 -11.06 7.04
CA ALA A 8 -3.07 -11.16 7.60
C ALA A 8 -4.16 -11.19 6.53
N ALA A 9 -3.99 -10.41 5.44
CA ALA A 9 -4.89 -10.44 4.29
C ALA A 9 -4.85 -11.79 3.57
N PHE A 10 -3.66 -12.38 3.38
CA PHE A 10 -3.52 -13.73 2.81
C PHE A 10 -4.15 -14.82 3.69
N ALA A 11 -4.15 -14.63 5.01
CA ALA A 11 -4.82 -15.51 5.96
C ALA A 11 -6.35 -15.33 6.00
N GLY A 12 -6.92 -14.44 5.18
CA GLY A 12 -8.37 -14.24 5.03
C GLY A 12 -8.96 -13.07 5.85
N LEU A 13 -8.13 -12.29 6.54
CA LEU A 13 -8.59 -11.06 7.20
C LEU A 13 -8.71 -9.90 6.20
N ARG A 14 -9.35 -8.80 6.63
CA ARG A 14 -9.53 -7.57 5.81
C ARG A 14 -8.90 -6.35 6.49
N PRO A 15 -7.56 -6.31 6.59
CA PRO A 15 -6.87 -5.28 7.36
C PRO A 15 -6.91 -3.91 6.66
N ILE A 16 -6.94 -2.86 7.48
CA ILE A 16 -6.72 -1.48 7.07
C ILE A 16 -5.37 -1.05 7.65
N CYS A 17 -4.38 -0.85 6.78
CA CYS A 17 -3.04 -0.43 7.16
C CYS A 17 -2.93 1.09 7.00
N GLU A 18 -2.78 1.79 8.12
CA GLU A 18 -2.67 3.25 8.15
C GLU A 18 -1.21 3.72 8.19
N PHE A 19 -0.90 4.74 7.40
CA PHE A 19 0.35 5.48 7.42
C PHE A 19 0.09 6.87 7.98
N MET A 20 0.97 7.34 8.88
CA MET A 20 0.95 8.73 9.38
C MET A 20 1.01 9.75 8.24
N THR A 21 1.88 9.50 7.26
CA THR A 21 1.86 10.13 5.94
C THR A 21 2.12 9.06 4.90
N PHE A 22 1.42 9.13 3.77
CA PHE A 22 1.59 8.20 2.67
C PHE A 22 2.97 8.35 1.99
N ASN A 23 3.70 9.42 2.28
CA ASN A 23 5.07 9.62 1.82
C ASN A 23 6.00 8.47 2.27
N PHE A 24 5.78 7.94 3.48
CA PHE A 24 6.58 6.83 4.02
C PHE A 24 6.15 5.45 3.53
N SER A 25 5.08 5.36 2.72
CA SER A 25 4.69 4.10 2.08
C SER A 25 5.79 3.55 1.17
N MET A 26 6.64 4.43 0.62
CA MET A 26 7.81 4.08 -0.20
C MET A 26 8.82 3.18 0.54
N GLN A 27 8.88 3.23 1.87
CA GLN A 27 9.75 2.31 2.63
C GLN A 27 9.21 0.87 2.63
N ALA A 28 7.90 0.69 2.46
CA ALA A 28 7.22 -0.60 2.43
C ALA A 28 6.74 -0.99 1.03
N ILE A 29 7.29 -0.36 0.00
CA ILE A 29 6.85 -0.43 -1.40
C ILE A 29 6.86 -1.85 -1.95
N ASP A 30 7.84 -2.66 -1.55
CA ASP A 30 7.95 -4.06 -1.94
C ASP A 30 6.74 -4.88 -1.45
N GLN A 31 6.29 -4.62 -0.22
CA GLN A 31 5.12 -5.31 0.34
C GLN A 31 3.82 -4.82 -0.28
N ILE A 32 3.74 -3.56 -0.71
CA ILE A 32 2.57 -3.01 -1.39
C ILE A 32 2.49 -3.57 -2.82
N ILE A 33 3.58 -3.55 -3.58
CA ILE A 33 3.58 -3.88 -5.01
C ILE A 33 3.87 -5.36 -5.25
N ASN A 34 5.00 -5.86 -4.78
CA ASN A 34 5.43 -7.21 -5.12
C ASN A 34 4.64 -8.27 -4.35
N SER A 35 4.26 -7.98 -3.10
CA SER A 35 3.36 -8.85 -2.34
C SER A 35 1.90 -8.50 -2.66
N ALA A 36 1.33 -7.42 -2.13
CA ALA A 36 -0.11 -7.23 -2.13
C ALA A 36 -0.74 -7.14 -3.55
N ALA A 37 -0.15 -6.34 -4.45
CA ALA A 37 -0.70 -6.11 -5.79
C ALA A 37 -0.55 -7.32 -6.73
N LYS A 38 0.59 -8.01 -6.68
CA LYS A 38 0.93 -9.08 -7.64
C LYS A 38 0.51 -10.46 -7.20
N THR A 39 0.35 -10.75 -5.90
CA THR A 39 0.08 -12.12 -5.42
C THR A 39 -1.18 -12.74 -6.04
N TYR A 40 -2.24 -11.97 -6.27
CA TYR A 40 -3.45 -12.51 -6.89
C TYR A 40 -3.18 -13.04 -8.31
N TYR A 41 -2.44 -12.27 -9.11
CA TYR A 41 -2.02 -12.70 -10.45
C TYR A 41 -1.03 -13.87 -10.40
N MET A 42 0.02 -13.78 -9.56
CA MET A 42 1.07 -14.81 -9.42
C MET A 42 0.53 -16.15 -8.91
N SER A 43 -0.56 -16.13 -8.14
CA SER A 43 -1.22 -17.32 -7.62
C SER A 43 -2.30 -17.87 -8.57
N ALA A 44 -2.40 -17.38 -9.81
CA ALA A 44 -3.46 -17.71 -10.76
C ALA A 44 -4.87 -17.54 -10.16
N GLY A 45 -5.07 -16.46 -9.39
CA GLY A 45 -6.34 -16.13 -8.76
C GLY A 45 -6.66 -16.88 -7.46
N ARG A 46 -5.73 -17.68 -6.94
CA ARG A 46 -5.98 -18.53 -5.75
C ARG A 46 -5.84 -17.79 -4.42
N VAL A 47 -4.98 -16.78 -4.35
CA VAL A 47 -4.67 -16.06 -3.10
C VAL A 47 -5.08 -14.60 -3.25
N PRO A 48 -6.31 -14.21 -2.84
CA PRO A 48 -6.73 -12.82 -2.81
C PRO A 48 -6.03 -12.06 -1.67
N CYS A 49 -5.80 -10.76 -1.88
CA CYS A 49 -5.23 -9.86 -0.87
C CYS A 49 -6.16 -8.68 -0.59
N PRO A 50 -7.23 -8.87 0.21
CA PRO A 50 -8.18 -7.80 0.50
C PRO A 50 -7.64 -6.85 1.59
N ILE A 51 -6.74 -5.95 1.21
CA ILE A 51 -6.13 -4.94 2.10
C ILE A 51 -6.44 -3.51 1.64
N VAL A 52 -6.55 -2.58 2.60
CA VAL A 52 -6.65 -1.14 2.32
C VAL A 52 -5.44 -0.43 2.93
N PHE A 53 -4.71 0.31 2.10
CA PHE A 53 -3.66 1.22 2.55
C PHE A 53 -4.23 2.65 2.59
N ARG A 54 -4.10 3.34 3.74
CA ARG A 54 -4.60 4.71 3.89
C ARG A 54 -3.59 5.60 4.60
N GLY A 55 -3.63 6.89 4.32
CA GLY A 55 -2.81 7.91 4.97
C GLY A 55 -2.94 9.25 4.26
N CYS A 56 -2.50 10.32 4.91
CA CYS A 56 -2.47 11.65 4.29
C CYS A 56 -1.47 11.66 3.13
N ASN A 57 -1.88 12.14 1.96
CA ASN A 57 -1.04 12.21 0.75
C ASN A 57 -1.19 13.60 0.12
N GLY A 58 -0.09 14.17 -0.40
CA GLY A 58 -0.04 15.55 -0.87
C GLY A 58 0.31 16.58 0.22
N ALA A 59 0.26 17.87 -0.15
CA ALA A 59 0.74 18.95 0.69
C ALA A 59 -0.18 19.24 1.89
N ALA A 60 0.44 19.43 3.06
CA ALA A 60 -0.22 19.96 4.26
C ALA A 60 0.59 21.14 4.84
N ALA A 61 -0.07 22.00 5.60
CA ALA A 61 0.60 23.17 6.18
C ALA A 61 1.62 22.74 7.26
N GLY A 62 2.86 23.23 7.14
CA GLY A 62 3.89 23.08 8.18
C GLY A 62 4.59 21.72 8.26
N VAL A 63 4.43 20.82 7.28
CA VAL A 63 4.97 19.44 7.35
C VAL A 63 6.23 19.18 6.51
N ALA A 64 6.77 20.21 5.85
CA ALA A 64 7.98 20.19 5.04
C ALA A 64 7.96 19.15 3.87
N ALA A 65 9.10 19.02 3.17
CA ALA A 65 9.18 18.30 1.90
C ALA A 65 8.83 16.80 2.01
N GLN A 66 9.25 16.12 3.09
CA GLN A 66 9.08 14.67 3.25
C GLN A 66 7.65 14.22 3.61
N HIS A 67 6.74 15.16 3.88
CA HIS A 67 5.33 14.86 4.20
C HIS A 67 4.36 15.48 3.19
N SER A 68 4.88 16.03 2.08
CA SER A 68 4.08 16.85 1.14
C SER A 68 4.02 16.29 -0.27
N GLN A 69 4.69 15.17 -0.56
CA GLN A 69 4.65 14.58 -1.89
C GLN A 69 3.30 13.89 -2.12
N ASP A 70 2.86 13.91 -3.37
CA ASP A 70 1.71 13.16 -3.84
C ASP A 70 2.19 11.96 -4.66
N PHE A 71 2.03 10.76 -4.09
CA PHE A 71 2.43 9.51 -4.75
C PHE A 71 1.29 8.81 -5.49
N SER A 72 0.12 9.43 -5.60
CA SER A 72 -1.06 8.83 -6.26
C SER A 72 -0.75 8.39 -7.69
N ALA A 73 -0.08 9.22 -8.47
CA ALA A 73 0.33 8.90 -9.85
C ALA A 73 1.28 7.68 -9.93
N TRP A 74 2.19 7.55 -8.96
CA TRP A 74 3.16 6.46 -8.93
C TRP A 74 2.49 5.11 -8.65
N PHE A 75 1.60 5.08 -7.64
CA PHE A 75 0.84 3.88 -7.32
C PHE A 75 -0.25 3.56 -8.36
N ALA A 76 -0.86 4.56 -8.99
CA ALA A 76 -1.81 4.36 -10.08
C ALA A 76 -1.18 3.69 -11.32
N HIS A 77 0.13 3.87 -11.51
CA HIS A 77 0.87 3.19 -12.59
C HIS A 77 1.27 1.75 -12.24
N CYS A 78 0.96 1.26 -11.04
CA CYS A 78 1.28 -0.09 -10.60
C CYS A 78 0.06 -1.02 -10.78
N PRO A 79 0.11 -1.99 -11.71
CA PRO A 79 -0.99 -2.92 -11.92
C PRO A 79 -1.31 -3.75 -10.67
N GLY A 80 -2.60 -3.99 -10.43
CA GLY A 80 -3.09 -4.73 -9.25
C GLY A 80 -3.43 -3.85 -8.05
N LEU A 81 -3.19 -2.54 -8.12
CA LEU A 81 -3.66 -1.54 -7.15
C LEU A 81 -4.85 -0.76 -7.71
N LYS A 82 -5.68 -0.22 -6.80
CA LYS A 82 -6.87 0.58 -7.10
C LYS A 82 -7.05 1.71 -6.10
#